data_AF-K9NX60-F1
#
_entry.id   AF-K9NX60-F1
#
_cell.length_a   1.000
_cell.length_b   1.000
_cell.length_c   1.000
_cell.angle_alpha   90.00
_cell.angle_beta   90.00
_cell.angle_gamma   90.00
#
_symmetry.space_group_name_H-M   'P 1'
#
loop_
_entity.id
_entity.type
_entity.pdbx_description
1 polymer ?
#
loop_
_entity_poly.entity_id
_entity_poly.type
_entity_poly.pdbx_seq_one_letter_code
_entity_poly.pdbx_strand_id
1 'polypeptide(L)'
;QQPGGLEVPPTDAPVGTTTPYVEDTPEPPMHDFFCSRLLDLVFLLDGSSKLSEAEFGVLKAFVVGMMERLYISQKRVRVAVVEFHDGSYSYIGLKDRKRPSELRRIASQVKYAGSQVASTSEVLKYTLFQIFNKIDRPEASRITLLLTASQEPPQMARNLVRYVQGLKKKKVIVIPVGIGPHASLRQIRLIEKQAPENKAFVLSSVDELEQWRDEIISYLCDLAPVALPPTSAPHMAQVTVGPGLLGISTAGPKRNSMVLDVAFLLEGSDKIGEADFNRSKEFMVEVIQRMDVGQDAIHVAVLQYSYLVVLEYPFSEAQSKGDILQRVREIRFRGGNRTNTGLALQYLSEHSFSATQGDREQAPNLVYMVTGNPASDEIRRLPGDIQVVPIGVGPHADVQELERIGWPNAPIL
;
A
#
# COMPACT_ATOMS: atom_id res chain seq x y z
N GLN A 1 -26.61 -12.59 -58.88
CA GLN A 1 -26.21 -13.42 -57.73
C GLN A 1 -25.56 -12.49 -56.70
N GLN A 2 -26.28 -12.19 -55.63
CA GLN A 2 -25.73 -11.53 -54.43
C GLN A 2 -25.03 -12.59 -53.56
N PRO A 3 -23.93 -12.24 -52.89
CA PRO A 3 -23.59 -12.78 -51.58
C PRO A 3 -23.78 -11.65 -50.56
N GLY A 4 -24.65 -11.75 -49.57
CA GLY A 4 -24.57 -12.74 -48.48
C GLY A 4 -24.13 -11.98 -47.22
N GLY A 5 -25.03 -11.20 -46.64
CA GLY A 5 -24.79 -10.48 -45.38
C GLY A 5 -24.78 -11.46 -44.20
N LEU A 6 -23.76 -11.36 -43.36
CA LEU A 6 -23.78 -11.96 -42.02
C LEU A 6 -24.22 -10.89 -41.02
N GLU A 7 -25.41 -11.13 -40.44
CA GLU A 7 -25.88 -10.46 -39.23
C GLU A 7 -25.02 -10.89 -38.03
N VAL A 8 -24.51 -9.91 -37.29
CA VAL A 8 -23.84 -10.11 -36.00
C VAL A 8 -24.91 -10.07 -34.90
N PRO A 9 -25.00 -11.07 -34.00
CA PRO A 9 -26.00 -11.07 -32.94
C PRO A 9 -25.65 -10.03 -31.85
N PRO A 10 -26.65 -9.43 -31.17
CA PRO A 10 -26.41 -8.51 -30.07
C PRO A 10 -26.04 -9.30 -28.82
N THR A 11 -24.80 -9.16 -28.35
CA THR A 11 -24.38 -9.67 -27.04
C THR A 11 -24.60 -8.58 -26.00
N ASP A 12 -25.86 -8.38 -25.60
CA ASP A 12 -26.17 -7.67 -24.36
C ASP A 12 -25.79 -8.59 -23.18
N ALA A 13 -24.53 -8.46 -22.74
CA ALA A 13 -24.14 -8.96 -21.42
C ALA A 13 -24.63 -7.95 -20.37
N PRO A 14 -25.31 -8.38 -19.30
CA PRO A 14 -25.76 -7.46 -18.26
C PRO A 14 -24.54 -6.80 -17.63
N VAL A 15 -24.49 -5.48 -17.69
CA VAL A 15 -23.61 -4.63 -16.89
C VAL A 15 -23.80 -5.07 -15.44
N GLY A 16 -22.81 -5.80 -14.91
CA GLY A 16 -22.73 -6.09 -13.50
C GLY A 16 -22.67 -4.76 -12.76
N THR A 17 -23.79 -4.38 -12.15
CA THR A 17 -23.88 -3.25 -11.23
C THR A 17 -22.74 -3.38 -10.22
N THR A 18 -21.73 -2.53 -10.35
CA THR A 18 -20.72 -2.29 -9.34
C THR A 18 -21.42 -1.64 -8.16
N THR A 19 -21.98 -2.48 -7.28
CA THR A 19 -22.41 -2.04 -5.96
C THR A 19 -21.22 -1.37 -5.28
N PRO A 20 -21.35 -0.10 -4.84
CA PRO A 20 -20.31 0.55 -4.08
C PRO A 20 -20.03 -0.28 -2.82
N TYR A 21 -18.76 -0.63 -2.62
CA TYR A 21 -18.31 -1.41 -1.48
C TYR A 21 -18.57 -0.64 -0.19
N VAL A 22 -19.57 -1.07 0.57
CA VAL A 22 -19.88 -0.55 1.90
C VAL A 22 -18.92 -1.19 2.89
N GLU A 23 -18.09 -0.37 3.54
CA GLU A 23 -17.03 -0.73 4.49
C GLU A 23 -17.55 -1.36 5.81
N ASP A 24 -18.87 -1.55 5.95
CA ASP A 24 -19.55 -1.75 7.23
C ASP A 24 -20.52 -2.95 7.28
N THR A 25 -20.28 -4.02 6.53
CA THR A 25 -20.81 -5.34 6.94
C THR A 25 -19.70 -6.15 7.59
N PRO A 26 -19.59 -6.15 8.95
CA PRO A 26 -18.78 -7.12 9.66
C PRO A 26 -19.26 -8.51 9.28
N GLU A 27 -18.37 -9.32 8.68
CA GLU A 27 -18.62 -10.76 8.64
C GLU A 27 -18.61 -11.26 10.10
N PRO A 28 -19.65 -11.99 10.54
CA PRO A 28 -19.66 -12.53 11.89
C PRO A 28 -18.46 -13.46 12.09
N PRO A 29 -17.88 -13.50 13.30
CA PRO A 29 -16.79 -14.41 13.59
C PRO A 29 -17.23 -15.85 13.32
N MET A 30 -16.37 -16.63 12.66
CA MET A 30 -16.66 -18.02 12.30
C MET A 30 -16.47 -19.00 13.46
N HIS A 31 -15.85 -18.54 14.55
CA HIS A 31 -15.48 -19.35 15.72
C HIS A 31 -15.66 -18.55 17.02
N ASP A 32 -15.90 -19.25 18.12
CA ASP A 32 -16.06 -18.65 19.46
C ASP A 32 -14.77 -17.98 19.96
N PHE A 33 -13.62 -18.53 19.58
CA PHE A 33 -12.32 -17.92 19.82
C PHE A 33 -11.93 -17.01 18.65
N PHE A 34 -11.90 -15.69 18.89
CA PHE A 34 -11.43 -14.73 17.90
C PHE A 34 -10.70 -13.53 18.53
N CYS A 35 -9.59 -13.15 17.92
CA CYS A 35 -8.77 -12.02 18.33
C CYS A 35 -9.37 -10.70 17.87
N SER A 36 -9.82 -9.88 18.82
CA SER A 36 -10.46 -8.59 18.54
C SER A 36 -9.68 -7.40 19.13
N ARG A 37 -8.35 -7.41 18.92
CA ARG A 37 -7.39 -6.42 19.42
C ARG A 37 -7.01 -5.38 18.36
N LEU A 38 -6.31 -4.32 18.76
CA LEU A 38 -5.69 -3.36 17.83
C LEU A 38 -4.33 -3.91 17.40
N LEU A 39 -4.29 -4.56 16.24
CA LEU A 39 -3.13 -5.31 15.77
C LEU A 39 -2.92 -5.12 14.27
N ASP A 40 -1.68 -4.93 13.87
CA ASP A 40 -1.21 -5.06 12.49
C ASP A 40 -0.34 -6.32 12.40
N LEU A 41 -0.87 -7.37 11.77
CA LEU A 41 -0.23 -8.68 11.67
C LEU A 41 0.26 -8.93 10.24
N VAL A 42 1.54 -9.25 10.09
CA VAL A 42 2.17 -9.56 8.81
C VAL A 42 2.55 -11.04 8.79
N PHE A 43 2.01 -11.80 7.83
CA PHE A 43 2.42 -13.17 7.55
C PHE A 43 3.52 -13.16 6.48
N LEU A 44 4.69 -13.71 6.81
CA LEU A 44 5.78 -13.93 5.85
C LEU A 44 5.92 -15.42 5.59
N LEU A 45 5.69 -15.85 4.36
CA LEU A 45 5.66 -17.25 3.94
C LEU A 45 6.91 -17.59 3.13
N ASP A 46 7.68 -18.58 3.59
CA ASP A 46 8.86 -19.10 2.87
C ASP A 46 8.41 -19.81 1.58
N GLY A 47 8.80 -19.25 0.43
CA GLY A 47 8.51 -19.80 -0.90
C GLY A 47 9.64 -20.65 -1.46
N SER A 48 10.58 -21.12 -0.63
CA SER A 48 11.65 -21.99 -1.09
C SER A 48 11.16 -23.41 -1.43
N SER A 49 11.98 -24.13 -2.18
CA SER A 49 11.83 -25.53 -2.48
C SER A 49 12.13 -26.45 -1.28
N LYS A 50 12.33 -25.91 -0.06
CA LYS A 50 12.42 -26.70 1.18
C LYS A 50 11.05 -27.12 1.69
N LEU A 51 10.00 -26.44 1.25
CA LEU A 51 8.64 -26.93 1.30
C LEU A 51 8.28 -27.45 -0.09
N SER A 52 7.68 -28.63 -0.16
CA SER A 52 6.98 -29.09 -1.36
C SER A 52 5.72 -28.26 -1.61
N GLU A 53 5.16 -28.34 -2.82
CA GLU A 53 3.90 -27.65 -3.14
C GLU A 53 2.75 -28.08 -2.21
N ALA A 54 2.72 -29.36 -1.82
CA ALA A 54 1.74 -29.89 -0.88
C ALA A 54 1.92 -29.29 0.52
N GLU A 55 3.16 -29.24 1.03
CA GLU A 55 3.47 -28.64 2.34
C GLU A 55 3.21 -27.12 2.34
N PHE A 56 3.48 -26.43 1.23
CA PHE A 56 3.11 -25.03 1.07
C PHE A 56 1.59 -24.84 1.05
N GLY A 57 0.84 -25.83 0.53
CA GLY A 57 -0.62 -25.92 0.67
C GLY A 57 -1.07 -25.92 2.14
N VAL A 58 -0.43 -26.75 2.98
CA VAL A 58 -0.68 -26.80 4.44
C VAL A 58 -0.31 -25.47 5.10
N LEU A 59 0.81 -24.86 4.72
CA LEU A 59 1.23 -23.55 5.21
C LEU A 59 0.19 -22.46 4.93
N LYS A 60 -0.37 -22.42 3.70
CA LYS A 60 -1.46 -21.50 3.35
C LYS A 60 -2.72 -21.77 4.15
N ALA A 61 -3.08 -23.05 4.32
CA ALA A 61 -4.23 -23.44 5.12
C ALA A 61 -4.08 -23.00 6.58
N PHE A 62 -2.87 -23.08 7.15
CA PHE A 62 -2.57 -22.53 8.47
C PHE A 62 -2.78 -21.01 8.55
N VAL A 63 -2.26 -20.24 7.58
CA VAL A 63 -2.46 -18.78 7.51
C VAL A 63 -3.95 -18.42 7.40
N VAL A 64 -4.69 -19.11 6.54
CA VAL A 64 -6.15 -18.93 6.40
C VAL A 64 -6.87 -19.27 7.72
N GLY A 65 -6.53 -20.38 8.36
CA GLY A 65 -7.12 -20.80 9.63
C GLY A 65 -6.79 -19.84 10.78
N MET A 66 -5.63 -19.17 10.75
CA MET A 66 -5.35 -18.04 11.65
C MET A 66 -6.25 -16.86 11.33
N MET A 67 -6.37 -16.45 10.06
CA MET A 67 -7.21 -15.33 9.63
C MET A 67 -8.70 -15.51 9.99
N GLU A 68 -9.23 -16.74 10.00
CA GLU A 68 -10.59 -17.06 10.46
C GLU A 68 -10.83 -16.76 11.94
N ARG A 69 -9.77 -16.74 12.75
CA ARG A 69 -9.78 -16.45 14.20
C ARG A 69 -9.35 -15.02 14.50
N LEU A 70 -9.29 -14.13 13.50
CA LEU A 70 -8.97 -12.72 13.68
C LEU A 70 -10.19 -11.86 13.30
N TYR A 71 -10.49 -10.83 14.09
CA TYR A 71 -11.45 -9.81 13.70
C TYR A 71 -10.79 -8.85 12.70
N ILE A 72 -10.77 -9.24 11.42
CA ILE A 72 -10.10 -8.48 10.37
C ILE A 72 -10.91 -7.24 10.00
N SER A 73 -10.35 -6.05 10.25
CA SER A 73 -10.90 -4.76 9.83
C SER A 73 -9.85 -3.67 10.00
N GLN A 74 -10.00 -2.56 9.26
CA GLN A 74 -9.11 -1.39 9.41
C GLN A 74 -9.13 -0.79 10.82
N LYS A 75 -10.20 -1.03 11.61
CA LYS A 75 -10.36 -0.55 12.99
C LYS A 75 -9.83 -1.52 14.05
N ARG A 76 -9.60 -2.80 13.72
CA ARG A 76 -9.16 -3.85 14.68
C ARG A 76 -7.90 -4.58 14.22
N VAL A 77 -8.01 -5.78 13.64
CA VAL A 77 -6.84 -6.51 13.14
C VAL A 77 -6.68 -6.20 11.65
N ARG A 78 -5.56 -5.59 11.27
CA ARG A 78 -5.13 -5.48 9.87
C ARG A 78 -4.17 -6.62 9.56
N VAL A 79 -4.23 -7.17 8.36
CA VAL A 79 -3.39 -8.30 7.94
C VAL A 79 -2.63 -7.96 6.67
N ALA A 80 -1.41 -8.47 6.56
CA ALA A 80 -0.64 -8.48 5.32
C ALA A 80 -0.09 -9.89 5.09
N VAL A 81 0.05 -10.28 3.82
CA VAL A 81 0.56 -11.60 3.43
C VAL A 81 1.63 -11.38 2.37
N VAL A 82 2.84 -11.84 2.67
CA VAL A 82 4.01 -11.73 1.80
C VAL A 82 4.63 -13.11 1.65
N GLU A 83 4.84 -13.55 0.43
CA GLU A 83 5.67 -14.71 0.12
C GLU A 83 7.09 -14.22 -0.17
N PHE A 84 8.11 -14.97 0.27
CA PHE A 84 9.50 -14.59 0.04
C PHE A 84 10.36 -15.74 -0.47
N HIS A 85 11.18 -15.39 -1.46
CA HIS A 85 12.17 -16.22 -2.12
C HIS A 85 13.50 -15.42 -2.22
N ASP A 86 14.12 -15.26 -3.39
CA ASP A 86 15.23 -14.32 -3.56
C ASP A 86 14.77 -12.84 -3.59
N GLY A 87 13.45 -12.62 -3.64
CA GLY A 87 12.76 -11.36 -3.40
C GLY A 87 11.55 -11.53 -2.45
N SER A 88 10.62 -10.58 -2.50
CA SER A 88 9.38 -10.64 -1.70
C SER A 88 8.19 -10.19 -2.54
N TYR A 89 7.12 -10.98 -2.54
CA TYR A 89 5.88 -10.70 -3.25
C TYR A 89 4.74 -10.50 -2.26
N SER A 90 4.15 -9.30 -2.26
CA SER A 90 3.03 -8.96 -1.38
C SER A 90 1.70 -9.27 -2.05
N TYR A 91 0.89 -10.12 -1.42
CA TYR A 91 -0.46 -10.47 -1.89
C TYR A 91 -1.54 -9.64 -1.22
N ILE A 92 -1.31 -9.24 0.04
CA ILE A 92 -2.25 -8.46 0.85
C ILE A 92 -1.45 -7.41 1.59
N GLY A 93 -1.86 -6.14 1.46
CA GLY A 93 -1.36 -5.02 2.25
C GLY A 93 -2.23 -4.73 3.47
N LEU A 94 -1.62 -4.18 4.54
CA LEU A 94 -2.34 -3.80 5.77
C LEU A 94 -3.51 -2.82 5.50
N LYS A 95 -3.42 -2.03 4.43
CA LYS A 95 -4.40 -0.99 4.06
C LYS A 95 -5.49 -1.48 3.12
N ASP A 96 -5.44 -2.73 2.68
CA ASP A 96 -6.39 -3.27 1.72
C ASP A 96 -7.77 -3.34 2.36
N ARG A 97 -8.73 -2.60 1.78
CA ARG A 97 -10.12 -2.56 2.24
C ARG A 97 -10.95 -3.59 1.49
N LYS A 98 -10.75 -4.86 1.85
CA LYS A 98 -11.44 -6.02 1.26
C LYS A 98 -12.19 -6.80 2.34
N ARG A 99 -13.16 -7.62 1.92
CA ARG A 99 -13.93 -8.46 2.84
C ARG A 99 -12.98 -9.48 3.48
N PRO A 100 -13.15 -9.85 4.77
CA PRO A 100 -12.34 -10.88 5.40
C PRO A 100 -12.33 -12.19 4.59
N SER A 101 -13.48 -12.61 4.04
CA SER A 101 -13.58 -13.77 3.13
C SER A 101 -12.74 -13.63 1.85
N GLU A 102 -12.71 -12.44 1.26
CA GLU A 102 -11.90 -12.16 0.06
C GLU A 102 -10.40 -12.18 0.39
N LEU A 103 -10.00 -11.62 1.53
CA LEU A 103 -8.62 -11.68 2.00
C LEU A 103 -8.18 -13.13 2.26
N ARG A 104 -9.04 -13.95 2.89
CA ARG A 104 -8.78 -15.39 3.06
C ARG A 104 -8.65 -16.11 1.71
N ARG A 105 -9.49 -15.76 0.73
CA ARG A 105 -9.41 -16.30 -0.64
C ARG A 105 -8.10 -15.92 -1.33
N ILE A 106 -7.61 -14.70 -1.16
CA ILE A 106 -6.31 -14.27 -1.70
C ILE A 106 -5.18 -15.08 -1.03
N ALA A 107 -5.21 -15.21 0.30
CA ALA A 107 -4.22 -15.98 1.05
C ALA A 107 -4.19 -17.48 0.64
N SER A 108 -5.33 -18.09 0.37
CA SER A 108 -5.39 -19.49 -0.10
C SER A 108 -4.85 -19.67 -1.53
N GLN A 109 -4.88 -18.61 -2.34
CA GLN A 109 -4.43 -18.61 -3.74
C GLN A 109 -2.98 -18.12 -3.93
N VAL A 110 -2.24 -17.86 -2.85
CA VAL A 110 -0.80 -17.58 -2.93
C VAL A 110 -0.11 -18.68 -3.74
N LYS A 111 0.67 -18.28 -4.75
CA LYS A 111 1.35 -19.20 -5.67
C LYS A 111 2.56 -19.81 -4.98
N TYR A 112 2.76 -21.11 -5.16
CA TYR A 112 3.98 -21.78 -4.74
C TYR A 112 5.13 -21.37 -5.68
N ALA A 113 6.19 -20.79 -5.12
CA ALA A 113 7.35 -20.35 -5.90
C ALA A 113 8.36 -21.50 -6.12
N GLY A 114 8.59 -22.34 -5.11
CA GLY A 114 9.56 -23.45 -5.20
C GLY A 114 10.98 -22.99 -5.48
N SER A 115 11.37 -21.81 -4.98
CA SER A 115 12.67 -21.19 -5.26
C SER A 115 13.83 -21.91 -4.57
N GLN A 116 15.03 -21.88 -5.16
CA GLN A 116 16.23 -22.38 -4.50
C GLN A 116 16.64 -21.57 -3.27
N VAL A 117 16.17 -20.33 -3.16
CA VAL A 117 16.50 -19.40 -2.07
C VAL A 117 15.22 -18.77 -1.53
N ALA A 118 15.11 -18.72 -0.20
CA ALA A 118 14.21 -17.80 0.51
C ALA A 118 15.01 -16.96 1.51
N SER A 119 15.08 -15.66 1.25
CA SER A 119 15.90 -14.72 1.99
C SER A 119 15.12 -14.04 3.11
N THR A 120 15.33 -14.54 4.33
CA THR A 120 14.85 -13.93 5.57
C THR A 120 15.33 -12.47 5.71
N SER A 121 16.56 -12.17 5.28
CA SER A 121 17.08 -10.80 5.34
C SER A 121 16.34 -9.85 4.42
N GLU A 122 16.04 -10.28 3.19
CA GLU A 122 15.31 -9.46 2.22
C GLU A 122 13.87 -9.21 2.64
N VAL A 123 13.16 -10.22 3.14
CA VAL A 123 11.77 -10.04 3.57
C VAL A 123 11.64 -9.19 4.85
N LEU A 124 12.61 -9.27 5.77
CA LEU A 124 12.64 -8.38 6.94
C LEU A 124 13.04 -6.95 6.58
N LYS A 125 13.90 -6.77 5.56
CA LYS A 125 14.15 -5.45 4.96
C LYS A 125 12.87 -4.88 4.34
N TYR A 126 12.14 -5.68 3.55
CA TYR A 126 10.86 -5.29 2.97
C TYR A 126 9.86 -4.89 4.07
N THR A 127 9.75 -5.69 5.13
CA THR A 127 8.87 -5.42 6.27
C THR A 127 9.21 -4.09 6.95
N LEU A 128 10.50 -3.80 7.16
CA LEU A 128 10.97 -2.58 7.83
C LEU A 128 10.73 -1.29 7.01
N PHE A 129 11.01 -1.36 5.71
CA PHE A 129 11.07 -0.18 4.84
C PHE A 129 9.87 -0.03 3.91
N GLN A 130 9.03 -1.05 3.74
CA GLN A 130 7.83 -0.99 2.89
C GLN A 130 6.57 -1.09 3.75
N ILE A 131 6.43 -2.15 4.55
CA ILE A 131 5.22 -2.36 5.35
C ILE A 131 5.15 -1.37 6.52
N PHE A 132 6.19 -1.35 7.36
CA PHE A 132 6.25 -0.47 8.54
C PHE A 132 7.13 0.76 8.30
N ASN A 133 7.18 1.26 7.06
CA ASN A 133 7.96 2.45 6.74
C ASN A 133 7.53 3.65 7.60
N LYS A 134 6.25 4.00 7.49
CA LYS A 134 5.57 5.03 8.28
C LYS A 134 4.62 4.34 9.25
N ILE A 135 4.63 4.80 10.50
CA ILE A 135 3.71 4.29 11.53
C ILE A 135 2.47 5.15 11.48
N ASP A 136 1.45 4.68 10.79
CA ASP A 136 0.17 5.37 10.60
C ASP A 136 -0.92 4.93 11.59
N ARG A 137 -0.61 3.93 12.41
CA ARG A 137 -1.50 3.35 13.41
C ARG A 137 -0.77 3.10 14.73
N PRO A 138 -0.35 4.17 15.44
CA PRO A 138 0.51 4.06 16.63
C PRO A 138 -0.15 3.33 17.81
N GLU A 139 -1.49 3.28 17.84
CA GLU A 139 -2.28 2.60 18.87
C GLU A 139 -2.32 1.07 18.70
N ALA A 140 -1.92 0.54 17.55
CA ALA A 140 -1.89 -0.89 17.29
C ALA A 140 -0.50 -1.49 17.56
N SER A 141 -0.49 -2.70 18.12
CA SER A 141 0.71 -3.52 18.13
C SER A 141 1.05 -3.96 16.70
N ARG A 142 2.34 -4.09 16.39
CA ARG A 142 2.82 -4.51 15.06
C ARG A 142 3.58 -5.80 15.22
N ILE A 143 3.11 -6.86 14.59
CA ILE A 143 3.70 -8.19 14.70
C ILE A 143 3.92 -8.78 13.32
N THR A 144 5.10 -9.36 13.13
CA THR A 144 5.47 -10.13 11.95
C THR A 144 5.63 -11.59 12.34
N LEU A 145 4.80 -12.46 11.77
CA LEU A 145 4.90 -13.90 11.88
C LEU A 145 5.76 -14.42 10.71
N LEU A 146 7.01 -14.77 11.00
CA LEU A 146 7.97 -15.26 10.01
C LEU A 146 7.92 -16.79 9.94
N LEU A 147 7.24 -17.33 8.94
CA LEU A 147 7.15 -18.76 8.70
C LEU A 147 8.31 -19.17 7.79
N THR A 148 9.35 -19.79 8.36
CA THR A 148 10.59 -20.12 7.65
C THR A 148 10.89 -21.61 7.71
N ALA A 149 11.22 -22.19 6.55
CA ALA A 149 11.54 -23.61 6.39
C ALA A 149 12.94 -23.84 5.82
N SER A 150 13.67 -22.76 5.53
CA SER A 150 14.96 -22.80 4.84
C SER A 150 16.03 -21.94 5.50
N GLN A 151 17.22 -21.99 4.92
CA GLN A 151 18.34 -21.16 5.30
C GLN A 151 18.83 -20.38 4.08
N GLU A 152 18.87 -19.06 4.21
CA GLU A 152 19.39 -18.19 3.16
C GLU A 152 20.93 -18.30 3.04
N PRO A 153 21.50 -18.01 1.86
CA PRO A 153 22.95 -17.95 1.68
C PRO A 153 23.63 -16.97 2.65
N PRO A 154 24.78 -17.31 3.27
CA PRO A 154 25.44 -16.46 4.26
C PRO A 154 25.78 -15.04 3.79
N GLN A 155 25.94 -14.84 2.48
CA GLN A 155 26.22 -13.53 1.91
C GLN A 155 25.02 -12.57 2.02
N MET A 156 23.79 -13.09 1.93
CA MET A 156 22.55 -12.32 2.08
C MET A 156 22.25 -12.01 3.55
N ALA A 157 22.66 -12.91 4.46
CA ALA A 157 22.43 -12.79 5.90
C ALA A 157 23.21 -11.67 6.62
N ARG A 158 24.10 -10.95 5.93
CA ARG A 158 25.03 -9.96 6.53
C ARG A 158 24.31 -8.86 7.30
N ASN A 159 23.16 -8.41 6.81
CA ASN A 159 22.41 -7.29 7.39
C ASN A 159 21.19 -7.73 8.22
N LEU A 160 20.97 -9.04 8.41
CA LEU A 160 19.81 -9.56 9.15
C LEU A 160 19.62 -8.86 10.50
N VAL A 161 20.68 -8.84 11.31
CA VAL A 161 20.66 -8.24 12.65
C VAL A 161 20.28 -6.75 12.58
N ARG A 162 20.77 -6.02 11.59
CA ARG A 162 20.46 -4.60 11.39
C ARG A 162 18.97 -4.40 11.10
N TYR A 163 18.37 -5.25 10.27
CA TYR A 163 16.95 -5.16 9.95
C TYR A 163 16.07 -5.52 11.15
N VAL A 164 16.40 -6.58 11.89
CA VAL A 164 15.65 -6.94 13.11
C VAL A 164 15.77 -5.85 14.18
N GLN A 165 16.94 -5.24 14.34
CA GLN A 165 17.12 -4.08 15.23
C GLN A 165 16.31 -2.86 14.77
N GLY A 166 16.22 -2.62 13.46
CA GLY A 166 15.36 -1.58 12.89
C GLY A 166 13.88 -1.83 13.19
N LEU A 167 13.42 -3.07 13.04
CA LEU A 167 12.05 -3.49 13.37
C LEU A 167 11.78 -3.30 14.87
N LYS A 168 12.71 -3.71 15.73
CA LYS A 168 12.62 -3.46 17.18
C LYS A 168 12.51 -1.97 17.51
N LYS A 169 13.32 -1.10 16.89
CA LYS A 169 13.26 0.36 17.09
C LYS A 169 11.89 0.93 16.72
N LYS A 170 11.24 0.34 15.70
CA LYS A 170 9.87 0.65 15.32
C LYS A 170 8.81 -0.08 16.15
N LYS A 171 9.18 -0.76 17.24
CA LYS A 171 8.29 -1.58 18.08
C LYS A 171 7.52 -2.64 17.27
N VAL A 172 8.17 -3.21 16.26
CA VAL A 172 7.66 -4.37 15.52
C VAL A 172 8.24 -5.62 16.16
N ILE A 173 7.35 -6.50 16.61
CA ILE A 173 7.68 -7.80 17.20
C ILE A 173 7.83 -8.80 16.06
N VAL A 174 8.88 -9.62 16.09
CA VAL A 174 9.12 -10.65 15.07
C VAL A 174 9.02 -12.00 15.75
N ILE A 175 8.03 -12.79 15.36
CA ILE A 175 7.77 -14.14 15.88
C ILE A 175 8.20 -15.13 14.79
N PRO A 176 9.40 -15.72 14.90
CA PRO A 176 9.84 -16.75 13.96
C PRO A 176 9.19 -18.10 14.27
N VAL A 177 8.63 -18.72 13.23
CA VAL A 177 8.16 -20.11 13.24
C VAL A 177 9.08 -20.90 12.30
N GLY A 178 10.00 -21.67 12.89
CA GLY A 178 10.90 -22.55 12.16
C GLY A 178 10.22 -23.88 11.87
N ILE A 179 10.16 -24.28 10.60
CA ILE A 179 9.45 -25.48 10.15
C ILE A 179 10.46 -26.45 9.53
N GLY A 180 10.59 -27.62 10.14
CA GLY A 180 11.44 -28.68 9.61
C GLY A 180 12.94 -28.48 9.83
N PRO A 181 13.75 -29.47 9.43
CA PRO A 181 15.17 -29.53 9.75
C PRO A 181 16.02 -28.52 8.97
N HIS A 182 15.48 -27.93 7.91
CA HIS A 182 16.19 -26.98 7.04
C HIS A 182 16.03 -25.52 7.48
N ALA A 183 15.13 -25.23 8.42
CA ALA A 183 14.96 -23.90 8.98
C ALA A 183 16.23 -23.46 9.73
N SER A 184 16.67 -22.22 9.50
CA SER A 184 17.90 -21.72 10.14
C SER A 184 17.70 -21.37 11.63
N LEU A 185 17.92 -22.35 12.51
CA LEU A 185 17.88 -22.14 13.97
C LEU A 185 18.84 -21.04 14.45
N ARG A 186 19.96 -20.83 13.75
CA ARG A 186 20.88 -19.73 14.04
C ARG A 186 20.23 -18.37 13.85
N GLN A 187 19.48 -18.18 12.76
CA GLN A 187 18.77 -16.93 12.49
C GLN A 187 17.60 -16.72 13.45
N ILE A 188 16.83 -17.78 13.71
CA ILE A 188 15.73 -17.76 14.69
C ILE A 188 16.22 -17.28 16.05
N ARG A 189 17.29 -17.89 16.58
CA ARG A 189 17.88 -17.49 17.87
C ARG A 189 18.44 -16.06 17.86
N LEU A 190 18.90 -15.56 16.71
CA LEU A 190 19.34 -14.17 16.58
C LEU A 190 18.16 -13.20 16.69
N ILE A 191 17.00 -13.55 16.11
CA ILE A 191 15.77 -12.78 16.19
C ILE A 191 15.22 -12.76 17.63
N GLU A 192 15.15 -13.92 18.29
CA GLU A 192 14.70 -14.04 19.68
C GLU A 192 15.52 -13.16 20.63
N LYS A 193 16.85 -13.14 20.44
CA LYS A 193 17.75 -12.33 21.28
C LYS A 193 17.55 -10.82 21.15
N GLN A 194 16.85 -10.32 20.12
CA GLN A 194 16.68 -8.89 19.95
C GLN A 194 15.66 -8.30 20.92
N ALA A 195 14.60 -9.04 21.28
CA ALA A 195 13.53 -8.56 22.16
C ALA A 195 12.83 -9.72 22.88
N PRO A 196 12.44 -9.58 24.16
CA PRO A 196 11.79 -10.66 24.92
C PRO A 196 10.44 -11.10 24.34
N GLU A 197 9.79 -10.22 23.57
CA GLU A 197 8.52 -10.50 22.88
C GLU A 197 8.71 -11.31 21.58
N ASN A 198 9.95 -11.46 21.09
CA ASN A 198 10.25 -12.24 19.88
C ASN A 198 10.31 -13.75 20.20
N LYS A 199 9.25 -14.34 20.77
CA LYS A 199 9.20 -15.79 21.07
C LYS A 199 9.29 -16.60 19.76
N ALA A 200 10.19 -17.58 19.69
CA ALA A 200 10.19 -18.53 18.58
C ALA A 200 9.29 -19.73 18.82
N PHE A 201 8.79 -20.30 17.73
CA PHE A 201 8.17 -21.62 17.67
C PHE A 201 8.98 -22.47 16.70
N VAL A 202 9.41 -23.66 17.11
CA VAL A 202 10.20 -24.56 16.26
C VAL A 202 9.45 -25.88 16.16
N LEU A 203 9.05 -26.23 14.94
CA LEU A 203 8.18 -27.35 14.61
C LEU A 203 8.94 -28.34 13.73
N SER A 204 8.62 -29.62 13.82
CA SER A 204 9.30 -30.66 13.04
C SER A 204 8.81 -30.75 11.60
N SER A 205 7.55 -30.41 11.34
CA SER A 205 6.94 -30.37 10.00
C SER A 205 5.78 -29.36 9.94
N VAL A 206 5.24 -29.13 8.74
CA VAL A 206 4.03 -28.31 8.55
C VAL A 206 2.78 -28.92 9.20
N ASP A 207 2.77 -30.22 9.47
CA ASP A 207 1.60 -30.91 10.03
C ASP A 207 1.35 -30.51 11.49
N GLU A 208 2.38 -30.08 12.20
CA GLU A 208 2.28 -29.58 13.58
C GLU A 208 1.65 -28.18 13.65
N LEU A 209 1.59 -27.43 12.53
CA LEU A 209 1.12 -26.04 12.52
C LEU A 209 -0.30 -25.89 13.07
N GLU A 210 -1.20 -26.83 12.72
CA GLU A 210 -2.59 -26.78 13.19
C GLU A 210 -2.69 -26.88 14.70
N GLN A 211 -1.87 -27.73 15.33
CA GLN A 211 -1.84 -27.92 16.77
C GLN A 211 -1.37 -26.66 17.50
N TRP A 212 -0.40 -25.94 16.94
CA TRP A 212 0.17 -24.73 17.54
C TRP A 212 -0.60 -23.44 17.21
N ARG A 213 -1.53 -23.48 16.25
CA ARG A 213 -2.27 -22.32 15.76
C ARG A 213 -2.88 -21.49 16.89
N ASP A 214 -3.65 -22.13 17.77
CA ASP A 214 -4.43 -21.41 18.77
C ASP A 214 -3.52 -20.86 19.89
N GLU A 215 -2.40 -21.53 20.22
CA GLU A 215 -1.37 -20.99 21.11
C GLU A 215 -0.70 -19.76 20.51
N ILE A 216 -0.30 -19.84 19.23
CA ILE A 216 0.34 -18.72 18.51
C ILE A 216 -0.62 -17.52 18.48
N ILE A 217 -1.90 -17.73 18.16
CA ILE A 217 -2.91 -16.66 18.17
C ILE A 217 -3.05 -16.06 19.57
N SER A 218 -3.19 -16.88 20.62
CA SER A 218 -3.30 -16.37 21.98
C SER A 218 -2.11 -15.46 22.32
N TYR A 219 -0.89 -15.92 22.04
CA TYR A 219 0.32 -15.16 22.29
C TYR A 219 0.36 -13.83 21.52
N LEU A 220 0.03 -13.84 20.22
CA LEU A 220 -0.06 -12.65 19.37
C LEU A 220 -1.08 -11.63 19.93
N CYS A 221 -2.21 -12.12 20.40
CA CYS A 221 -3.32 -11.28 20.87
C CYS A 221 -3.06 -10.68 22.26
N ASP A 222 -2.35 -11.41 23.12
CA ASP A 222 -1.97 -10.92 24.45
C ASP A 222 -0.96 -9.76 24.36
N LEU A 223 -0.15 -9.73 23.29
CA LEU A 223 0.77 -8.63 22.97
C LEU A 223 0.06 -7.38 22.41
N ALA A 224 -1.24 -7.47 22.07
CA ALA A 224 -1.98 -6.39 21.44
C ALA A 224 -2.98 -5.72 22.41
N PRO A 225 -3.07 -4.37 22.40
CA PRO A 225 -3.98 -3.66 23.28
C PRO A 225 -5.45 -3.96 22.94
N VAL A 226 -6.30 -4.01 23.97
CA VAL A 226 -7.76 -4.09 23.81
C VAL A 226 -8.25 -2.82 23.15
N ALA A 227 -9.14 -2.94 22.15
CA ALA A 227 -9.87 -1.79 21.66
C ALA A 227 -10.82 -1.29 22.77
N LEU A 228 -10.54 -0.13 23.36
CA LEU A 228 -11.43 0.48 24.34
C LEU A 228 -12.78 0.80 23.68
N PRO A 229 -13.92 0.53 24.34
CA PRO A 229 -15.20 1.04 23.86
C PRO A 229 -15.16 2.57 23.84
N PRO A 230 -15.90 3.24 22.94
CA PRO A 230 -15.98 4.69 22.96
C PRO A 230 -16.55 5.14 24.31
N THR A 231 -15.71 5.81 25.10
CA THR A 231 -16.11 6.42 26.37
C THR A 231 -17.23 7.41 26.06
N SER A 232 -18.46 7.15 26.52
CA SER A 232 -19.49 8.17 26.51
C SER A 232 -18.95 9.32 27.36
N ALA A 233 -18.79 10.50 26.77
CA ALA A 233 -18.38 11.68 27.51
C ALA A 233 -19.31 11.87 28.72
N PRO A 234 -18.78 12.22 29.91
CA PRO A 234 -19.62 12.50 31.05
C PRO A 234 -20.52 13.69 30.69
N HIS A 235 -21.79 13.61 31.10
CA HIS A 235 -22.74 14.72 31.04
C HIS A 235 -22.08 16.00 31.60
N MET A 236 -21.74 16.94 30.73
CA MET A 236 -21.37 18.28 31.17
C MET A 236 -22.63 18.95 31.71
N ALA A 237 -22.57 19.32 32.98
CA ALA A 237 -23.57 20.18 33.63
C ALA A 237 -23.78 21.45 32.81
N GLN A 238 -25.05 21.84 32.62
CA GLN A 238 -25.41 23.07 31.94
C GLN A 238 -24.93 24.27 32.76
N VAL A 239 -24.03 25.06 32.17
CA VAL A 239 -23.73 26.41 32.64
C VAL A 239 -24.52 27.39 31.76
N THR A 240 -25.35 28.18 32.41
CA THR A 240 -26.22 29.21 31.82
C THR A 240 -25.40 30.28 31.10
N VAL A 241 -25.67 30.52 29.82
CA VAL A 241 -25.01 31.56 29.01
C VAL A 241 -25.91 32.80 28.93
N GLY A 242 -25.39 33.96 29.30
CA GLY A 242 -25.99 35.27 29.02
C GLY A 242 -25.72 35.71 27.57
N PRO A 243 -26.60 36.53 26.96
CA PRO A 243 -26.62 36.70 25.51
C PRO A 243 -25.57 37.72 25.04
N GLY A 244 -24.71 37.27 24.13
CA GLY A 244 -23.83 38.11 23.32
C GLY A 244 -23.78 37.56 21.90
N LEU A 245 -24.34 38.33 20.96
CA LEU A 245 -24.58 37.97 19.57
C LEU A 245 -23.35 38.19 18.67
N LEU A 246 -23.30 37.39 17.60
CA LEU A 246 -22.53 37.51 16.34
C LEU A 246 -21.12 36.91 16.29
N GLY A 247 -21.08 35.71 15.70
CA GLY A 247 -19.89 35.06 15.18
C GLY A 247 -20.24 33.67 14.64
N ILE A 248 -20.99 33.59 13.53
CA ILE A 248 -21.24 32.31 12.87
C ILE A 248 -19.94 31.89 12.16
N SER A 249 -19.10 31.14 12.86
CA SER A 249 -18.16 30.21 12.24
C SER A 249 -18.81 28.83 12.23
N THR A 250 -19.38 28.44 11.10
CA THR A 250 -19.75 27.04 10.84
C THR A 250 -18.48 26.23 10.61
N ALA A 251 -17.77 25.89 11.67
CA ALA A 251 -16.81 24.79 11.65
C ALA A 251 -17.54 23.54 12.15
N GLY A 252 -18.08 22.76 11.20
CA GLY A 252 -18.46 21.38 11.48
C GLY A 252 -17.24 20.58 12.01
N PRO A 253 -17.47 19.39 12.59
CA PRO A 253 -16.39 18.61 13.18
C PRO A 253 -15.31 18.34 12.12
N LYS A 254 -14.08 18.79 12.40
CA LYS A 254 -12.92 18.58 11.52
C LYS A 254 -12.77 17.08 11.27
N ARG A 255 -13.05 16.64 10.04
CA ARG A 255 -12.54 15.36 9.53
C ARG A 255 -11.02 15.42 9.67
N ASN A 256 -10.40 14.34 10.14
CA ASN A 256 -8.95 14.20 10.06
C ASN A 256 -8.56 14.20 8.57
N SER A 257 -8.20 15.37 8.05
CA SER A 257 -7.78 15.57 6.67
C SER A 257 -6.44 14.88 6.45
N MET A 258 -6.32 14.11 5.37
CA MET A 258 -5.04 13.52 5.00
C MET A 258 -4.08 14.63 4.58
N VAL A 259 -2.88 14.67 5.19
CA VAL A 259 -1.81 15.57 4.81
C VAL A 259 -0.93 14.85 3.78
N LEU A 260 -0.89 15.36 2.55
CA LEU A 260 -0.20 14.75 1.41
C LEU A 260 0.24 15.85 0.43
N ASP A 261 1.39 15.66 -0.21
CA ASP A 261 1.84 16.51 -1.31
C ASP A 261 1.73 15.70 -2.61
N VAL A 262 0.83 16.14 -3.49
CA VAL A 262 0.44 15.43 -4.72
C VAL A 262 0.94 16.19 -5.93
N ALA A 263 1.81 15.58 -6.72
CA ALA A 263 2.18 16.09 -8.04
C ALA A 263 1.39 15.36 -9.14
N PHE A 264 0.74 16.12 -10.02
CA PHE A 264 0.25 15.59 -11.30
C PHE A 264 1.31 15.81 -12.36
N LEU A 265 1.76 14.72 -13.00
CA LEU A 265 2.75 14.75 -14.06
C LEU A 265 2.11 14.30 -15.38
N LEU A 266 1.79 15.26 -16.25
CA LEU A 266 1.03 15.00 -17.48
C LEU A 266 1.94 15.01 -18.72
N GLU A 267 1.84 13.97 -19.54
CA GLU A 267 2.47 13.96 -20.87
C GLU A 267 1.78 14.98 -21.79
N GLY A 268 2.54 15.97 -22.26
CA GLY A 268 2.13 16.99 -23.22
C GLY A 268 2.90 16.90 -24.54
N SER A 269 3.24 15.69 -24.99
CA SER A 269 3.97 15.45 -26.23
C SER A 269 3.08 15.59 -27.47
N ASP A 270 3.71 15.81 -28.64
CA ASP A 270 2.99 15.86 -29.92
C ASP A 270 2.31 14.53 -30.27
N LYS A 271 2.74 13.41 -29.67
CA LYS A 271 2.13 12.08 -29.84
C LYS A 271 0.78 11.96 -29.12
N ILE A 272 0.64 12.62 -27.98
CA ILE A 272 -0.65 12.76 -27.28
C ILE A 272 -1.53 13.77 -28.03
N GLY A 273 -0.96 14.91 -28.42
CA GLY A 273 -1.69 15.98 -29.08
C GLY A 273 -2.63 16.75 -28.14
N GLU A 274 -3.10 17.92 -28.59
CA GLU A 274 -3.85 18.86 -27.75
C GLU A 274 -5.20 18.30 -27.26
N ALA A 275 -5.89 17.53 -28.09
CA ALA A 275 -7.21 16.99 -27.76
C ALA A 275 -7.14 16.00 -26.58
N ASP A 276 -6.23 15.02 -26.64
CA ASP A 276 -6.08 14.03 -25.57
C ASP A 276 -5.37 14.62 -24.33
N PHE A 277 -4.48 15.61 -24.50
CA PHE A 277 -3.96 16.38 -23.37
C PHE A 277 -5.09 17.08 -22.59
N ASN A 278 -6.06 17.69 -23.30
CA ASN A 278 -7.20 18.33 -22.65
C ASN A 278 -8.09 17.32 -21.91
N ARG A 279 -8.22 16.08 -22.39
CA ARG A 279 -8.91 15.00 -21.65
C ARG A 279 -8.17 14.62 -20.36
N SER A 280 -6.85 14.51 -20.41
CA SER A 280 -6.01 14.28 -19.22
C SER A 280 -6.17 15.42 -18.19
N LYS A 281 -6.31 16.66 -18.67
CA LYS A 281 -6.57 17.85 -17.84
C LYS A 281 -7.97 17.82 -17.19
N GLU A 282 -8.99 17.40 -17.93
CA GLU A 282 -10.35 17.21 -17.42
C GLU A 282 -10.39 16.12 -16.34
N PHE A 283 -9.74 14.99 -16.58
CA PHE A 283 -9.57 13.93 -15.57
C PHE A 283 -8.91 14.46 -14.29
N MET A 284 -7.80 15.22 -14.42
CA MET A 284 -7.13 15.85 -13.28
C MET A 284 -8.07 16.79 -12.51
N VAL A 285 -8.90 17.58 -13.20
CA VAL A 285 -9.92 18.43 -12.57
C VAL A 285 -10.91 17.61 -11.74
N GLU A 286 -11.43 16.51 -12.29
CA GLU A 286 -12.36 15.63 -11.57
C GLU A 286 -11.73 15.00 -10.32
N VAL A 287 -10.45 14.60 -10.42
CA VAL A 287 -9.71 14.05 -9.28
C VAL A 287 -9.52 15.11 -8.19
N ILE A 288 -9.03 16.31 -8.55
CA ILE A 288 -8.81 17.42 -7.61
C ILE A 288 -10.11 17.85 -6.92
N GLN A 289 -11.24 17.83 -7.63
CA GLN A 289 -12.55 18.15 -7.04
C GLN A 289 -12.90 17.22 -5.87
N ARG A 290 -12.55 15.93 -5.97
CA ARG A 290 -12.81 14.90 -4.96
C ARG A 290 -11.77 14.88 -3.83
N MET A 291 -10.61 15.48 -4.05
CA MET A 291 -9.54 15.58 -3.04
C MET A 291 -9.83 16.62 -1.96
N ASP A 292 -9.34 16.38 -0.75
CA ASP A 292 -9.42 17.33 0.37
C ASP A 292 -8.25 18.34 0.30
N VAL A 293 -8.29 19.18 -0.74
CA VAL A 293 -7.26 20.20 -1.00
C VAL A 293 -7.40 21.37 -0.03
N GLY A 294 -6.31 21.73 0.63
CA GLY A 294 -6.28 22.84 1.58
C GLY A 294 -4.92 23.04 2.21
N GLN A 295 -4.70 24.22 2.80
CA GLN A 295 -3.43 24.61 3.42
C GLN A 295 -2.91 23.62 4.48
N ASP A 296 -3.82 23.01 5.25
CA ASP A 296 -3.51 22.03 6.30
C ASP A 296 -3.86 20.57 5.88
N ALA A 297 -4.11 20.33 4.60
CA ALA A 297 -4.57 19.05 4.07
C ALA A 297 -3.73 18.64 2.84
N ILE A 298 -4.34 18.35 1.70
CA ILE A 298 -3.61 17.96 0.48
C ILE A 298 -3.10 19.22 -0.24
N HIS A 299 -1.80 19.25 -0.53
CA HIS A 299 -1.20 20.22 -1.44
C HIS A 299 -1.03 19.59 -2.83
N VAL A 300 -1.16 20.41 -3.87
CA VAL A 300 -1.11 19.98 -5.26
C VAL A 300 -0.07 20.79 -6.03
N ALA A 301 0.76 20.08 -6.78
CA ALA A 301 1.59 20.63 -7.84
C ALA A 301 1.18 20.01 -9.18
N VAL A 302 1.38 20.74 -10.27
CA VAL A 302 1.06 20.31 -11.63
C VAL A 302 2.24 20.57 -12.55
N LEU A 303 2.65 19.52 -13.25
CA LEU A 303 3.71 19.52 -14.23
C LEU A 303 3.19 18.97 -15.55
N GLN A 304 3.67 19.57 -16.64
CA GLN A 304 3.53 19.05 -17.99
C GLN A 304 4.91 18.73 -18.54
N TYR A 305 5.08 17.60 -19.22
CA TYR A 305 6.38 17.23 -19.82
C TYR A 305 6.26 16.71 -21.25
N SER A 306 7.29 16.98 -22.04
CA SER A 306 7.51 16.44 -23.38
C SER A 306 9.01 16.34 -23.65
N TYR A 307 9.58 17.22 -24.47
CA TYR A 307 11.02 17.45 -24.57
C TYR A 307 11.55 18.17 -23.32
N LEU A 308 10.81 19.16 -22.81
CA LEU A 308 11.09 19.87 -21.56
C LEU A 308 10.03 19.55 -20.50
N VAL A 309 10.37 19.82 -19.25
CA VAL A 309 9.46 19.78 -18.11
C VAL A 309 9.05 21.20 -17.78
N VAL A 310 7.75 21.45 -17.64
CA VAL A 310 7.18 22.75 -17.27
C VAL A 310 6.39 22.58 -15.99
N LEU A 311 6.80 23.29 -14.94
CA LEU A 311 6.08 23.41 -13.68
C LEU A 311 4.94 24.43 -13.86
N GLU A 312 3.73 23.96 -14.09
CA GLU A 312 2.56 24.80 -14.37
C GLU A 312 1.95 25.38 -13.08
N TYR A 313 2.10 24.65 -11.97
CA TYR A 313 1.67 25.06 -10.63
C TYR A 313 2.55 24.41 -9.54
N PRO A 314 3.38 25.16 -8.79
CA PRO A 314 4.20 24.63 -7.69
C PRO A 314 3.43 24.54 -6.36
N PHE A 315 3.96 23.77 -5.38
CA PHE A 315 3.37 23.67 -4.03
C PHE A 315 3.42 25.00 -3.25
N SER A 316 4.32 25.90 -3.61
CA SER A 316 4.48 27.22 -2.99
C SER A 316 3.34 28.21 -3.32
N GLU A 317 2.53 27.93 -4.34
CA GLU A 317 1.34 28.72 -4.66
C GLU A 317 0.17 28.42 -3.69
N ALA A 318 -0.88 29.25 -3.75
CA ALA A 318 -2.02 29.18 -2.84
C ALA A 318 -2.77 27.84 -2.89
N GLN A 319 -2.66 27.01 -1.86
CA GLN A 319 -3.23 25.65 -1.81
C GLN A 319 -4.74 25.62 -1.50
N SER A 320 -5.52 26.44 -2.21
CA SER A 320 -6.99 26.41 -2.20
C SER A 320 -7.51 25.65 -3.41
N LYS A 321 -8.56 24.84 -3.19
CA LYS A 321 -9.18 24.06 -4.29
C LYS A 321 -9.65 24.96 -5.43
N GLY A 322 -10.16 26.15 -5.12
CA GLY A 322 -10.63 27.10 -6.13
C GLY A 322 -9.51 27.60 -7.04
N ASP A 323 -8.41 28.05 -6.44
CA ASP A 323 -7.27 28.63 -7.15
C ASP A 323 -6.57 27.57 -8.02
N ILE A 324 -6.36 26.38 -7.46
CA ILE A 324 -5.78 25.25 -8.19
C ILE A 324 -6.64 24.89 -9.40
N LEU A 325 -7.96 24.73 -9.22
CA LEU A 325 -8.86 24.37 -10.32
C LEU A 325 -8.94 25.45 -11.40
N GLN A 326 -8.90 26.73 -11.01
CA GLN A 326 -8.82 27.83 -11.96
C GLN A 326 -7.53 27.75 -12.78
N ARG A 327 -6.39 27.65 -12.10
CA ARG A 327 -5.09 27.58 -12.77
C ARG A 327 -4.97 26.38 -13.69
N VAL A 328 -5.44 25.21 -13.25
CA VAL A 328 -5.44 23.98 -14.05
C VAL A 328 -6.20 24.16 -15.36
N ARG A 329 -7.37 24.83 -15.34
CA ARG A 329 -8.16 25.06 -16.57
C ARG A 329 -7.41 25.93 -17.59
N GLU A 330 -6.55 26.82 -17.12
CA GLU A 330 -5.75 27.73 -17.95
C GLU A 330 -4.48 27.09 -18.52
N ILE A 331 -4.09 25.90 -18.05
CA ILE A 331 -2.94 25.16 -18.59
C ILE A 331 -3.19 24.86 -20.07
N ARG A 332 -2.22 25.27 -20.90
CA ARG A 332 -2.22 25.07 -22.34
C ARG A 332 -1.31 23.90 -22.70
N PHE A 333 -1.71 23.18 -23.75
CA PHE A 333 -0.86 22.18 -24.39
C PHE A 333 0.42 22.85 -24.90
N ARG A 334 1.58 22.28 -24.56
CA ARG A 334 2.90 22.81 -24.95
C ARG A 334 3.48 22.12 -26.19
N GLY A 335 3.12 20.87 -26.42
CA GLY A 335 3.71 20.05 -27.48
C GLY A 335 5.17 19.70 -27.21
N GLY A 336 5.74 18.91 -28.12
CA GLY A 336 7.13 18.49 -28.09
C GLY A 336 7.33 17.11 -28.70
N ASN A 337 8.43 16.96 -29.44
CA ASN A 337 8.74 15.78 -30.25
C ASN A 337 9.39 14.61 -29.48
N ARG A 338 9.30 14.60 -28.15
CA ARG A 338 9.85 13.58 -27.24
C ARG A 338 8.91 13.36 -26.06
N THR A 339 9.02 12.18 -25.45
CA THR A 339 8.38 11.80 -24.19
C THR A 339 9.48 11.55 -23.16
N ASN A 340 10.14 12.61 -22.65
CA ASN A 340 11.27 12.48 -21.73
C ASN A 340 10.79 12.20 -20.29
N THR A 341 10.26 10.99 -20.06
CA THR A 341 9.73 10.53 -18.77
C THR A 341 10.81 10.50 -17.70
N GLY A 342 12.02 10.07 -18.04
CA GLY A 342 13.15 10.02 -17.10
C GLY A 342 13.52 11.41 -16.58
N LEU A 343 13.67 12.38 -17.48
CA LEU A 343 13.90 13.79 -17.14
C LEU A 343 12.77 14.36 -16.29
N ALA A 344 11.52 14.03 -16.61
CA ALA A 344 10.35 14.50 -15.88
C ALA A 344 10.33 14.03 -14.43
N LEU A 345 10.58 12.74 -14.20
CA LEU A 345 10.66 12.16 -12.87
C LEU A 345 11.86 12.70 -12.08
N GLN A 346 13.01 12.88 -12.73
CA GLN A 346 14.18 13.50 -12.09
C GLN A 346 13.90 14.94 -11.67
N TYR A 347 13.33 15.77 -12.56
CA TYR A 347 12.97 17.15 -12.24
C TYR A 347 12.02 17.23 -11.05
N LEU A 348 11.03 16.33 -11.03
CA LEU A 348 10.04 16.25 -9.97
C LEU A 348 10.72 15.95 -8.61
N SER A 349 11.64 14.98 -8.57
CA SER A 349 12.39 14.63 -7.35
C SER A 349 13.37 15.70 -6.88
N GLU A 350 14.08 16.36 -7.80
CA GLU A 350 15.17 17.27 -7.44
C GLU A 350 14.67 18.71 -7.21
N HIS A 351 13.57 19.09 -7.83
CA HIS A 351 13.09 20.48 -7.86
C HIS A 351 11.69 20.62 -7.28
N SER A 352 10.73 19.77 -7.66
CA SER A 352 9.33 19.97 -7.25
C SER A 352 9.07 19.54 -5.80
N PHE A 353 9.58 18.37 -5.41
CA PHE A 353 9.62 17.93 -4.01
C PHE A 353 10.84 18.52 -3.30
N SER A 354 10.87 19.84 -3.21
CA SER A 354 11.87 20.57 -2.44
C SER A 354 11.21 21.59 -1.54
N ALA A 355 11.77 21.77 -0.34
CA ALA A 355 11.24 22.74 0.64
C ALA A 355 11.16 24.16 0.08
N THR A 356 12.04 24.52 -0.87
CA THR A 356 12.02 25.83 -1.55
C THR A 356 10.89 25.97 -2.56
N GLN A 357 10.32 24.86 -3.03
CA GLN A 357 9.12 24.83 -3.88
C GLN A 357 7.83 24.54 -3.11
N GLY A 358 7.87 24.54 -1.78
CA GLY A 358 6.70 24.39 -0.92
C GLY A 358 6.40 22.97 -0.47
N ASP A 359 7.27 22.00 -0.80
CA ASP A 359 7.17 20.62 -0.32
C ASP A 359 7.31 20.55 1.19
N ARG A 360 6.47 19.73 1.83
CA ARG A 360 6.38 19.60 3.28
C ARG A 360 7.07 18.32 3.72
N GLU A 361 8.17 18.43 4.44
CA GLU A 361 8.93 17.26 4.96
C GLU A 361 8.05 16.24 5.73
N GLN A 362 6.97 16.70 6.37
CA GLN A 362 6.03 15.84 7.11
C GLN A 362 4.95 15.15 6.25
N ALA A 363 4.74 15.62 5.01
CA ALA A 363 3.74 15.10 4.08
C ALA A 363 4.37 14.03 3.17
N PRO A 364 3.70 12.88 2.93
CA PRO A 364 4.17 11.95 1.92
C PRO A 364 4.03 12.54 0.51
N ASN A 365 4.95 12.15 -0.37
CA ASN A 365 5.02 12.63 -1.75
C ASN A 365 4.41 11.59 -2.69
N LEU A 366 3.34 11.97 -3.39
CA LEU A 366 2.61 11.12 -4.32
C LEU A 366 2.58 11.76 -5.71
N VAL A 367 2.84 10.98 -6.74
CA VAL A 367 2.81 11.41 -8.14
C VAL A 367 1.74 10.63 -8.89
N TYR A 368 0.73 11.33 -9.43
CA TYR A 368 -0.11 10.76 -10.48
C TYR A 368 0.50 11.10 -11.83
N MET A 369 1.11 10.10 -12.47
CA MET A 369 1.75 10.28 -13.78
C MET A 369 0.80 9.79 -14.87
N VAL A 370 0.41 10.66 -15.80
CA VAL A 370 -0.42 10.29 -16.95
C VAL A 370 0.46 10.29 -18.20
N THR A 371 0.56 9.15 -18.86
CA THR A 371 1.35 8.98 -20.08
C THR A 371 0.66 8.00 -21.04
N GLY A 372 0.79 8.25 -22.34
CA GLY A 372 0.28 7.37 -23.38
C GLY A 372 1.35 6.81 -24.30
N ASN A 373 2.63 7.14 -24.05
CA ASN A 373 3.73 6.73 -24.90
C ASN A 373 4.92 6.21 -24.07
N PRO A 374 5.77 5.34 -24.66
CA PRO A 374 7.00 4.89 -24.01
C PRO A 374 7.99 6.07 -23.85
N ALA A 375 8.82 6.01 -22.82
CA ALA A 375 9.86 7.00 -22.60
C ALA A 375 10.84 7.06 -23.79
N SER A 376 11.26 8.28 -24.11
CA SER A 376 12.29 8.55 -25.10
C SER A 376 13.71 8.61 -24.50
N ASP A 377 13.81 8.48 -23.18
CA ASP A 377 15.02 8.61 -22.38
C ASP A 377 15.11 7.53 -21.29
N GLU A 378 16.26 7.48 -20.61
CA GLU A 378 16.47 6.52 -19.52
C GLU A 378 15.74 6.95 -18.25
N ILE A 379 14.86 6.09 -17.77
CA ILE A 379 14.20 6.28 -16.47
C ILE A 379 15.10 5.75 -15.36
N ARG A 380 15.47 6.67 -14.45
CA ARG A 380 16.18 6.34 -13.21
C ARG A 380 15.19 6.04 -12.09
N ARG A 381 15.63 5.23 -11.14
CA ARG A 381 14.85 4.94 -9.93
C ARG A 381 14.74 6.20 -9.07
N LEU A 382 13.52 6.57 -8.71
CA LEU A 382 13.26 7.66 -7.78
C LEU A 382 13.64 7.30 -6.33
N PRO A 383 13.92 8.31 -5.49
CA PRO A 383 13.96 8.15 -4.04
C PRO A 383 12.71 7.43 -3.50
N GLY A 384 12.90 6.54 -2.53
CA GLY A 384 11.84 5.63 -2.05
C GLY A 384 10.73 6.29 -1.22
N ASP A 385 10.86 7.57 -0.91
CA ASP A 385 9.88 8.46 -0.27
C ASP A 385 8.90 9.11 -1.26
N ILE A 386 9.17 9.02 -2.57
CA ILE A 386 8.27 9.44 -3.64
C ILE A 386 7.52 8.21 -4.18
N GLN A 387 6.19 8.23 -4.06
CA GLN A 387 5.33 7.18 -4.61
C GLN A 387 4.78 7.61 -5.97
N VAL A 388 4.94 6.80 -7.01
CA VAL A 388 4.36 7.08 -8.33
C VAL A 388 3.20 6.13 -8.59
N VAL A 389 2.07 6.68 -9.03
CA VAL A 389 0.92 5.96 -9.56
C VAL A 389 0.84 6.28 -11.06
N PRO A 390 1.41 5.39 -11.91
CA PRO A 390 1.35 5.56 -13.35
C PRO A 390 -0.06 5.26 -13.87
N ILE A 391 -0.52 6.08 -14.80
CA ILE A 391 -1.79 5.98 -15.52
C ILE A 391 -1.42 5.93 -17.00
N GLY A 392 -1.48 4.72 -17.57
CA GLY A 392 -1.28 4.48 -18.99
C GLY A 392 -2.56 4.81 -19.76
N VAL A 393 -2.47 5.60 -20.82
CA VAL A 393 -3.62 5.96 -21.64
C VAL A 393 -3.38 5.59 -23.10
N GLY A 394 -4.28 4.78 -23.67
CA GLY A 394 -4.24 4.42 -25.08
C GLY A 394 -3.28 3.27 -25.41
N PRO A 395 -3.27 2.82 -26.66
CA PRO A 395 -2.64 1.56 -27.06
C PRO A 395 -1.11 1.60 -27.13
N HIS A 396 -0.50 2.79 -26.99
CA HIS A 396 0.94 2.98 -27.08
C HIS A 396 1.63 3.07 -25.72
N ALA A 397 0.88 3.03 -24.61
CA ALA A 397 1.46 3.01 -23.27
C ALA A 397 2.28 1.73 -23.05
N ASP A 398 3.51 1.87 -22.56
CA ASP A 398 4.39 0.73 -22.26
C ASP A 398 4.12 0.22 -20.84
N VAL A 399 3.34 -0.86 -20.73
CA VAL A 399 2.96 -1.44 -19.43
C VAL A 399 4.17 -1.85 -18.58
N GLN A 400 5.23 -2.38 -19.18
CA GLN A 400 6.42 -2.81 -18.44
C GLN A 400 7.19 -1.62 -17.86
N GLU A 401 7.27 -0.53 -18.63
CA GLU A 401 7.82 0.72 -18.16
C GLU A 401 7.02 1.26 -16.97
N LEU A 402 5.68 1.26 -17.07
CA LEU A 402 4.79 1.75 -16.01
C LEU A 402 4.83 0.88 -14.76
N GLU A 403 4.89 -0.44 -14.90
CA GLU A 403 5.08 -1.36 -13.76
C GLU A 403 6.40 -1.08 -13.03
N ARG A 404 7.48 -0.80 -13.77
CA ARG A 404 8.79 -0.45 -13.19
C ARG A 404 8.78 0.91 -12.49
N ILE A 405 8.13 1.92 -13.07
CA ILE A 405 8.01 3.27 -12.49
C ILE A 405 7.12 3.24 -11.25
N GLY A 406 5.98 2.56 -11.33
CA GLY A 406 4.96 2.57 -10.30
C GLY A 406 5.31 1.72 -9.09
N TRP A 407 6.19 0.72 -9.23
CA TRP A 407 6.45 -0.27 -8.20
C TRP A 407 6.66 0.38 -6.81
N PRO A 408 5.86 -0.02 -5.79
CA PRO A 408 4.96 -1.17 -5.77
C PRO A 408 3.52 -0.91 -6.25
N ASN A 409 3.16 0.32 -6.65
CA ASN A 409 1.84 0.62 -7.21
C ASN A 409 1.69 0.00 -8.61
N ALA A 410 0.63 -0.78 -8.80
CA ALA A 410 0.25 -1.23 -10.13
C ALA A 410 -0.19 -0.03 -10.99
N PRO A 411 0.18 0.01 -12.28
CA PRO A 411 -0.34 1.03 -13.18
C PRO A 411 -1.85 0.92 -13.33
N ILE A 412 -2.50 2.06 -13.55
CA ILE A 412 -3.89 2.14 -14.01
C ILE A 412 -3.83 2.16 -15.54
N LEU A 413 -4.55 1.27 -16.21
CA LEU A 413 -4.56 1.10 -17.67
C LEU A 413 -5.96 1.34 -18.26
#